data_AF-A0A7J0AC99-F1
#
_entry.id   AF-A0A7J0AC99-F1
#
_cell.length_a   1.000
_cell.length_b   1.000
_cell.length_c   1.000
_cell.angle_alpha   90.00
_cell.angle_beta   90.00
_cell.angle_gamma   90.00
#
_symmetry.space_group_name_H-M   'P 1'
#
loop_
_entity.id
_entity.type
_entity.pdbx_description
1 polymer ?
#
loop_
_entity_poly.entity_id
_entity_poly.type
_entity_poly.pdbx_seq_one_letter_code
_entity_poly.pdbx_strand_id
1 'polypeptide(L)' 'MFGQYRFVREINLMPGVKSNFAQNSGIFTGDYLMKVGLDMFSCRHNTSMVVELTAK' A
#
# COMPACT_ATOMS: atom_id res chain seq x y z
N MET A 1 -9.41 -19.52 5.38
CA MET A 1 -8.21 -18.69 5.09
C MET A 1 -8.48 -17.26 5.56
N PHE A 2 -8.41 -16.98 6.88
CA PHE A 2 -8.91 -15.72 7.49
C PHE A 2 -7.90 -15.02 8.43
N GLY A 3 -6.59 -15.28 8.28
CA GLY A 3 -5.56 -14.72 9.16
C GLY A 3 -4.28 -14.25 8.45
N GLN A 4 -4.29 -14.09 7.13
CA GLN A 4 -3.10 -13.66 6.40
C GLN A 4 -2.89 -12.16 6.57
N TYR A 5 -1.77 -11.77 7.17
CA TYR A 5 -1.35 -10.38 7.26
C TYR A 5 -0.46 -10.02 6.06
N ARG A 6 -0.64 -8.81 5.54
CA ARG A 6 0.13 -8.27 4.44
C ARG A 6 0.78 -6.97 4.87
N PHE A 7 2.10 -6.92 4.82
CA PHE A 7 2.85 -5.69 4.97
C PHE A 7 2.85 -4.95 3.63
N VAL A 8 2.47 -3.67 3.66
CA VAL A 8 2.31 -2.83 2.47
C VAL A 8 3.45 -1.82 2.39
N ARG A 9 4.07 -1.68 1.21
CA ARG A 9 5.11 -0.67 0.98
C ARG A 9 5.04 -0.10 -0.43
N GLU A 10 5.14 1.22 -0.56
CA GLU A 10 5.39 1.89 -1.86
C GLU A 10 6.86 1.71 -2.27
N ILE A 11 7.10 1.26 -3.51
CA ILE A 11 8.45 0.85 -3.96
C ILE A 11 9.03 1.69 -5.11
N ASN A 12 8.24 2.54 -5.77
CA ASN A 12 8.66 3.33 -6.92
C ASN A 12 9.05 4.79 -6.58
N LEU A 13 9.43 5.06 -5.33
CA LEU A 13 9.87 6.39 -4.89
C LEU A 13 11.23 6.75 -5.48
N MET A 14 11.39 8.04 -5.82
CA MET A 14 12.69 8.60 -6.16
C MET A 14 13.63 8.56 -4.93
N PRO A 15 14.95 8.40 -5.11
CA PRO A 15 15.89 8.38 -3.99
C PRO A 15 15.75 9.60 -3.07
N GLY A 16 15.71 9.36 -1.76
CA GLY A 16 15.57 10.40 -0.74
C GLY A 16 14.14 10.95 -0.56
N VAL A 17 13.17 10.52 -1.38
CA VAL A 17 11.77 10.94 -1.26
C VAL A 17 11.01 10.02 -0.30
N LYS A 18 10.16 10.62 0.55
CA LYS A 18 9.24 9.90 1.42
C LYS A 18 7.90 9.64 0.71
N SER A 19 7.29 8.50 1.02
CA SER A 19 5.94 8.16 0.56
C SER A 19 4.91 9.17 1.07
N ASN A 20 3.98 9.57 0.21
CA ASN A 20 2.78 10.33 0.61
C ASN A 20 1.56 9.41 0.79
N PHE A 21 1.71 8.11 0.57
CA PHE A 21 0.64 7.13 0.71
C PHE A 21 0.41 6.84 2.21
N ALA A 22 -0.75 7.22 2.72
CA ALA A 22 -1.06 7.17 4.14
C ALA A 22 -0.95 5.77 4.76
N GLN A 23 -1.19 4.73 3.96
CA GLN A 23 -1.15 3.33 4.39
C GLN A 23 0.22 2.66 4.11
N ASN A 24 1.23 3.43 3.71
CA ASN A 24 2.59 2.92 3.52
C ASN A 24 3.18 2.41 4.85
N SER A 25 3.89 1.28 4.78
CA SER A 25 4.46 0.57 5.94
C SER A 25 3.43 0.05 6.95
N GLY A 26 2.15 -0.05 6.55
CA GLY A 26 1.10 -0.66 7.36
C GLY A 26 1.04 -2.20 7.23
N ILE A 27 0.41 -2.85 8.20
CA ILE A 27 0.09 -4.29 8.17
C ILE A 27 -1.44 -4.44 8.15
N PHE A 28 -1.96 -5.09 7.13
CA PHE A 28 -3.41 -5.26 6.92
C PHE A 28 -3.76 -6.74 6.83
N THR A 29 -4.95 -7.11 7.28
CA THR A 29 -5.47 -8.47 7.09
C THR A 29 -5.93 -8.66 5.64
N GLY A 30 -5.86 -9.91 5.16
CA GLY A 30 -6.40 -10.25 3.84
C GLY A 30 -7.89 -9.96 3.72
N ASP A 31 -8.66 -10.15 4.80
CA ASP A 31 -10.09 -9.82 4.84
C ASP A 31 -10.34 -8.32 4.63
N TYR A 32 -9.56 -7.46 5.29
CA TYR A 32 -9.61 -6.02 5.10
C TYR A 32 -9.25 -5.62 3.66
N LEU A 33 -8.18 -6.20 3.11
CA LEU A 33 -7.75 -5.89 1.73
C LEU A 33 -8.80 -6.31 0.68
N MET A 34 -9.55 -7.40 0.93
CA MET A 34 -10.58 -7.88 0.00
C MET A 34 -11.91 -7.12 0.11
N LYS A 35 -12.28 -6.67 1.32
CA LYS A 35 -13.57 -6.02 1.56
C LYS A 35 -13.51 -4.50 1.51
N VAL A 36 -12.43 -3.92 2.03
CA VAL A 36 -12.26 -2.46 2.19
C VAL A 36 -11.25 -1.94 1.18
N GLY A 37 -10.09 -2.60 1.07
CA GLY A 37 -9.03 -2.18 0.16
C GLY A 37 -8.14 -1.05 0.70
N LEU A 38 -7.30 -0.50 -0.18
CA LEU A 38 -6.34 0.58 0.11
C LEU A 38 -6.73 1.84 -0.66
N ASP A 39 -6.52 3.01 -0.06
CA ASP A 39 -6.75 4.32 -0.69
C ASP A 39 -5.59 4.66 -1.62
N MET A 40 -5.59 4.03 -2.80
CA MET A 40 -4.49 4.14 -3.76
C MET A 40 -4.58 5.36 -4.68
N PHE A 41 -5.72 6.03 -4.73
CA PHE A 41 -5.97 7.12 -5.68
C PHE A 41 -5.53 8.46 -5.12
N SER A 42 -4.95 9.30 -5.98
CA SER A 42 -4.57 10.66 -5.66
C SER A 42 -5.09 11.62 -6.72
N CYS A 43 -5.41 12.85 -6.32
CA CYS A 43 -5.79 13.92 -7.26
C CYS A 43 -4.57 14.55 -7.96
N ARG A 44 -3.34 14.07 -7.71
CA ARG A 44 -2.15 14.60 -8.38
C ARG A 44 -2.12 14.12 -9.83
N HIS A 45 -2.01 15.07 -10.74
CA HIS A 45 -1.94 14.78 -12.16
C HIS A 45 -0.63 14.06 -12.51
N ASN A 46 -0.73 13.09 -13.42
CA ASN A 46 0.40 12.39 -14.03
C ASN A 46 1.34 11.70 -13.02
N THR A 47 0.78 11.06 -11.99
CA THR A 47 1.53 10.27 -11.00
C THR A 47 1.16 8.79 -11.09
N SER A 48 2.13 7.90 -10.85
CA SER A 48 1.92 6.48 -10.65
C SER A 48 2.43 6.05 -9.28
N MET A 49 1.76 5.05 -8.68
CA MET A 49 2.16 4.45 -7.42
C MET A 49 2.22 2.93 -7.59
N VAL A 50 3.32 2.33 -7.13
CA VAL A 50 3.51 0.89 -7.12
C VAL A 50 3.68 0.46 -5.68
N VAL A 51 2.77 -0.40 -5.22
CA VAL A 51 2.78 -0.96 -3.86
C VAL A 51 3.07 -2.45 -3.90
N GLU A 52 3.94 -2.89 -3.00
CA GLU A 52 4.25 -4.29 -2.74
C GLU A 52 3.48 -4.77 -1.50
N LEU A 53 2.94 -6.00 -1.57
CA LEU A 53 2.22 -6.69 -0.51
C LEU A 53 2.97 -7.96 -0.10
N THR A 54 3.73 -7.91 1.01
CA THR A 54 4.47 -9.07 1.51
C THR A 54 3.65 -9.85 2.55
N ALA A 55 3.50 -11.17 2.38
CA ALA A 55 2.93 -12.01 3.43
C ALA A 55 3.79 -11.98 4.69
N LYS A 56 3.16 -11.87 5.84
CA LYS A 56 3.78 -12.00 7.16
C LYS A 56 3.34 -13.29 7.83
#